data_AF-A0A6I7WAP9-F1
#
_entry.id   AF-A0A6I7WAP9-F1
#
_cell.length_a   1.000
_cell.length_b   1.000
_cell.length_c   1.000
_cell.angle_alpha   90.00
_cell.angle_beta   90.00
_cell.angle_gamma   90.00
#
_symmetry.space_group_name_H-M   'P 1'
#
loop_
_entity.id
_entity.type
_entity.pdbx_description
1 polymer ?
#
loop_
_entity_poly.entity_id
_entity_poly.type
_entity_poly.pdbx_seq_one_letter_code
_entity_poly.pdbx_strand_id
1 'polypeptide(L)'
;SYLYNGAGHRVAKTVNNVTTRYINHINFGLPQVAFETDDKYVVKRYYSYGLGRTAAYDWGALDKDKSQYYLYDRPGRNVTATEDSLGKTRNRYKYGSFGENFSSQESYSNDFRYTGEQTESDSGLIYLRARYYDPEIGRFISRDPFSGYMSVPESQNMYAYAHNNPLKFVDPSGECVETLWDVLNVIYDLGKISNGYISGNQYAVSAGYTDLGADLFALAIPGLPAGITKLRGINGFTKSVKPSLSDHKKALKKVQQEVGALPKGKLGKFGSPQAGDRKKGYRLDPPHNGAAKGSAESKYHINWWDYTNGKRGKGGRSGAVSIDD
;
A
#
# COMPACT_ATOMS: atom_id res chain seq x y z
N SER A 1 3.97 31.70 -4.41
CA SER A 1 5.13 31.03 -3.81
C SER A 1 4.72 29.67 -3.24
N TYR A 2 5.67 28.77 -3.01
CA TYR A 2 5.44 27.44 -2.45
C TYR A 2 6.35 27.21 -1.24
N LEU A 3 5.89 26.42 -0.28
CA LEU A 3 6.67 25.97 0.88
C LEU A 3 6.71 24.44 0.92
N TYR A 4 7.88 23.90 1.30
CA TYR A 4 8.15 22.47 1.37
C TYR A 4 8.69 22.12 2.76
N ASN A 5 8.43 20.90 3.22
CA ASN A 5 9.01 20.37 4.45
C ASN A 5 10.42 19.78 4.21
N GLY A 6 11.08 19.31 5.28
CA GLY A 6 12.41 18.70 5.19
C GLY A 6 12.49 17.39 4.39
N ALA A 7 11.34 16.80 4.04
CA ALA A 7 11.25 15.64 3.15
C ALA A 7 10.96 16.04 1.69
N GLY A 8 10.93 17.34 1.38
CA GLY A 8 10.67 17.84 0.02
C GLY A 8 9.19 17.86 -0.38
N HIS A 9 8.25 17.56 0.53
CA HIS A 9 6.83 17.59 0.22
C HIS A 9 6.26 18.99 0.39
N ARG A 10 5.46 19.45 -0.58
CA ARG A 10 4.73 20.72 -0.51
C ARG A 10 3.78 20.73 0.69
N VAL A 11 3.88 21.79 1.48
CA VAL A 11 3.06 22.05 2.69
C VAL A 11 2.32 23.37 2.63
N ALA A 12 2.65 24.26 1.70
CA ALA A 12 1.82 25.44 1.42
C ALA A 12 1.99 25.97 0.00
N LYS A 13 0.96 26.68 -0.46
CA LYS A 13 0.93 27.48 -1.68
C LYS A 13 0.35 28.85 -1.34
N THR A 14 0.99 29.92 -1.80
CA THR A 14 0.49 31.29 -1.69
C THR A 14 0.32 31.88 -3.07
N VAL A 15 -0.91 32.24 -3.42
CA VAL A 15 -1.26 32.93 -4.67
C VAL A 15 -2.05 34.18 -4.33
N ASN A 16 -1.68 35.33 -4.90
CA ASN A 16 -2.35 36.62 -4.64
C ASN A 16 -2.57 36.92 -3.15
N ASN A 17 -1.54 36.67 -2.32
CA ASN A 17 -1.56 36.80 -0.85
C ASN A 17 -2.54 35.87 -0.11
N VAL A 18 -3.15 34.90 -0.78
CA VAL A 18 -3.95 33.85 -0.15
C VAL A 18 -3.07 32.61 0.01
N THR A 19 -2.86 32.20 1.26
CA THR A 19 -2.08 31.00 1.60
C THR A 19 -3.01 29.83 1.90
N THR A 20 -2.85 28.76 1.12
CA THR A 20 -3.42 27.43 1.41
C THR A 20 -2.32 26.54 1.95
N ARG A 21 -2.55 25.94 3.13
CA ARG A 21 -1.63 25.01 3.78
C ARG A 21 -2.14 23.57 3.63
N TYR A 22 -1.23 22.66 3.34
CA TYR A 22 -1.53 21.24 3.11
C TYR A 22 -1.03 20.40 4.28
N ILE A 23 -1.95 19.67 4.91
CA ILE A 23 -1.62 18.63 5.90
C ILE A 23 -1.62 17.30 5.17
N ASN A 24 -0.44 16.73 4.96
CA ASN A 24 -0.27 15.48 4.22
C ASN A 24 -0.42 14.26 5.14
N HIS A 25 -1.21 13.28 4.72
CA HIS A 25 -1.19 11.94 5.28
C HIS A 25 -0.08 11.13 4.60
N ILE A 26 0.87 10.68 5.40
CA ILE A 26 2.11 10.03 4.95
C ILE A 26 2.01 8.50 4.89
N ASN A 27 0.92 7.90 5.36
CA ASN A 27 0.81 6.44 5.43
C ASN A 27 0.29 5.80 4.13
N PHE A 28 0.01 6.57 3.06
CA PHE A 28 -0.51 6.06 1.78
C PHE A 28 0.58 5.55 0.80
N GLY A 29 1.79 5.24 1.29
CA GLY A 29 2.95 4.92 0.44
C GLY A 29 3.58 6.16 -0.19
N LEU A 30 2.75 7.05 -0.75
CA LEU A 30 3.11 8.42 -1.11
C LEU A 30 2.33 9.43 -0.25
N PRO A 31 2.92 10.60 0.05
CA PRO A 31 2.19 11.68 0.73
C PRO A 31 0.98 12.11 -0.09
N GLN A 32 -0.16 12.13 0.56
CA GLN A 32 -1.44 12.57 0.00
C GLN A 32 -2.00 13.69 0.87
N VAL A 33 -2.60 14.72 0.27
CA VAL A 33 -3.20 15.82 1.03
C VAL A 33 -4.44 15.32 1.77
N ALA A 34 -4.41 15.31 3.10
CA ALA A 34 -5.56 14.94 3.91
C ALA A 34 -6.45 16.15 4.22
N PHE A 35 -5.83 17.30 4.49
CA PHE A 35 -6.53 18.54 4.79
C PHE A 35 -5.88 19.72 4.09
N GLU A 36 -6.73 20.66 3.67
CA GLU A 36 -6.33 22.02 3.34
C GLU A 36 -6.79 22.95 4.46
N THR A 37 -5.92 23.85 4.84
CA THR A 37 -6.15 24.81 5.92
C THR A 37 -5.78 26.22 5.46
N ASP A 38 -6.36 27.24 6.08
CA ASP A 38 -5.88 28.60 5.91
C ASP A 38 -4.56 28.84 6.67
N ASP A 39 -4.04 30.06 6.61
CA ASP A 39 -2.77 30.40 7.26
C ASP A 39 -2.80 30.27 8.80
N LYS A 40 -4.00 30.19 9.40
CA LYS A 40 -4.21 29.99 10.84
C LYS A 40 -4.47 28.52 11.19
N TYR A 41 -4.23 27.60 10.25
CA TYR A 41 -4.48 26.16 10.41
C TYR A 41 -5.95 25.79 10.65
N VAL A 42 -6.90 26.66 10.28
CA VAL A 42 -8.32 26.30 10.29
C VAL A 42 -8.60 25.48 9.04
N VAL A 43 -9.11 24.26 9.24
CA VAL A 43 -9.48 23.36 8.15
C VAL A 43 -10.53 24.02 7.24
N LYS A 44 -10.28 23.99 5.94
CA LYS A 44 -11.18 24.46 4.89
C LYS A 44 -11.69 23.32 4.03
N ARG A 45 -10.89 22.27 3.88
CA ARG A 45 -11.25 21.08 3.11
C ARG A 45 -10.58 19.86 3.69
N TYR A 46 -11.25 18.72 3.64
CA TYR A 46 -10.65 17.42 3.92
C TYR A 46 -10.99 16.41 2.84
N TYR A 47 -10.12 15.42 2.69
CA TYR A 47 -10.19 14.42 1.64
C TYR A 47 -10.36 13.03 2.22
N SER A 48 -11.27 12.26 1.62
CA SER A 48 -11.43 10.84 1.89
C SER A 48 -10.74 10.03 0.82
N TYR A 49 -10.14 8.91 1.24
CA TYR A 49 -9.36 8.03 0.39
C TYR A 49 -9.80 6.57 0.57
N GLY A 50 -9.87 5.85 -0.55
CA GLY A 50 -9.93 4.39 -0.64
C GLY A 50 -8.66 3.88 -1.33
N LEU A 51 -8.81 3.23 -2.48
CA LEU A 51 -7.68 2.93 -3.37
C LEU A 51 -7.10 4.19 -4.06
N GLY A 52 -7.88 5.26 -4.09
CA GLY A 52 -7.50 6.61 -4.51
C GLY A 52 -8.38 7.63 -3.79
N ARG A 53 -8.31 8.92 -4.14
CA ARG A 53 -9.17 9.95 -3.55
C ARG A 53 -10.64 9.68 -3.91
N THR A 54 -11.51 9.49 -2.94
CA THR A 54 -12.93 9.18 -3.19
C THR A 54 -13.81 10.40 -3.05
N ALA A 55 -13.49 11.31 -2.13
CA ALA A 55 -14.28 12.51 -1.91
C ALA A 55 -13.46 13.68 -1.36
N ALA A 56 -13.97 14.89 -1.55
CA ALA A 56 -13.55 16.11 -0.87
C ALA A 56 -14.75 16.76 -0.20
N TYR A 57 -14.52 17.34 0.98
CA TYR A 57 -15.54 17.98 1.79
C TYR A 57 -15.03 19.31 2.31
N ASP A 58 -15.74 20.39 2.02
CA ASP A 58 -15.40 21.71 2.53
C ASP A 58 -15.79 21.82 4.01
N TRP A 59 -14.80 22.01 4.89
CA TRP A 59 -15.01 22.11 6.34
C TRP A 59 -15.65 23.45 6.71
N GLY A 60 -16.68 23.41 7.58
CA GLY A 60 -17.49 24.57 7.93
C GLY A 60 -18.68 24.79 6.98
N ALA A 61 -18.70 24.11 5.83
CA ALA A 61 -19.93 23.83 5.10
C ALA A 61 -20.48 22.49 5.59
N LEU A 62 -21.33 22.50 6.61
CA LEU A 62 -22.35 21.44 6.79
C LEU A 62 -23.39 21.45 5.66
N ASP A 63 -23.12 22.20 4.60
CA ASP A 63 -23.78 22.16 3.32
C ASP A 63 -23.30 20.90 2.60
N LYS A 64 -24.05 19.81 2.78
CA LYS A 64 -23.85 18.54 2.02
C LYS A 64 -23.74 18.81 0.51
N ASP A 65 -24.30 19.92 0.06
CA ASP A 65 -24.31 20.45 -1.30
C ASP A 65 -22.94 20.84 -1.87
N LYS A 66 -21.87 20.93 -1.06
CA LYS A 66 -20.49 21.20 -1.55
C LYS A 66 -19.53 20.02 -1.41
N SER A 67 -20.04 18.83 -1.11
CA SER A 67 -19.25 17.61 -1.23
C SER A 67 -18.93 17.33 -2.70
N GLN A 68 -17.72 16.83 -2.97
CA GLN A 68 -17.30 16.40 -4.30
C GLN A 68 -16.89 14.92 -4.24
N TYR A 69 -17.63 14.06 -4.93
CA TYR A 69 -17.32 12.65 -5.11
C TYR A 69 -16.60 12.45 -6.43
N TYR A 70 -15.42 11.82 -6.39
CA TYR A 70 -14.53 11.74 -7.55
C TYR A 70 -14.88 10.54 -8.42
N LEU A 71 -15.05 10.79 -9.71
CA LEU A 71 -15.22 9.77 -10.73
C LEU A 71 -13.95 9.69 -11.59
N TYR A 72 -13.54 8.46 -11.87
CA TYR A 72 -12.31 8.17 -12.59
C TYR A 72 -12.58 7.38 -13.87
N ASP A 73 -11.73 7.53 -14.88
CA ASP A 73 -11.73 6.66 -16.07
C ASP A 73 -11.39 5.21 -15.71
N ARG A 74 -10.45 5.04 -14.78
CA ARG A 74 -10.09 3.80 -14.08
C ARG A 74 -9.78 4.14 -12.62
N PRO A 75 -10.09 3.28 -11.65
CA PRO A 75 -9.80 3.56 -10.24
C PRO A 75 -8.35 4.03 -10.04
N GLY A 76 -8.15 5.17 -9.39
CA GLY A 76 -6.81 5.71 -9.11
C GLY A 76 -6.10 6.40 -10.30
N ARG A 77 -6.76 6.55 -11.45
CA ARG A 77 -6.19 7.21 -12.65
C ARG A 77 -6.76 8.61 -12.83
N ASN A 78 -7.33 8.94 -13.98
CA ASN A 78 -7.69 10.31 -14.30
C ASN A 78 -9.05 10.65 -13.72
N VAL A 79 -9.14 11.77 -12.99
CA VAL A 79 -10.44 12.30 -12.55
C VAL A 79 -11.18 12.84 -13.77
N THR A 80 -12.26 12.19 -14.17
CA THR A 80 -13.06 12.59 -15.35
C THR A 80 -14.25 13.46 -14.97
N ALA A 81 -14.73 13.34 -13.74
CA ALA A 81 -15.81 14.15 -13.22
C ALA A 81 -15.82 14.20 -11.68
N THR A 82 -16.55 15.15 -11.13
CA THR A 82 -16.96 15.12 -9.72
C THR A 82 -18.47 15.29 -9.61
N GLU A 83 -19.09 14.60 -8.67
CA GLU A 83 -20.52 14.69 -8.36
C GLU A 83 -20.76 15.27 -6.97
N ASP A 84 -21.94 15.84 -6.73
CA ASP A 84 -22.38 16.22 -5.39
C ASP A 84 -23.07 15.06 -4.65
N SER A 85 -23.55 15.30 -3.42
CA SER A 85 -24.24 14.30 -2.60
C SER A 85 -25.57 13.80 -3.19
N LEU A 86 -26.10 14.46 -4.22
CA LEU A 86 -27.32 14.06 -4.92
C LEU A 86 -27.01 13.32 -6.23
N GLY A 87 -25.73 13.09 -6.54
CA GLY A 87 -25.28 12.44 -7.78
C GLY A 87 -25.32 13.35 -9.00
N LYS A 88 -25.43 14.68 -8.83
CA LYS A 88 -25.37 15.62 -9.95
C LYS A 88 -23.91 15.90 -10.30
N THR A 89 -23.53 15.73 -11.56
CA THR A 89 -22.20 16.13 -12.05
C THR A 89 -21.98 17.64 -11.88
N ARG A 90 -20.88 18.00 -11.21
CA ARG A 90 -20.47 19.38 -10.92
C ARG A 90 -19.24 19.80 -11.71
N ASN A 91 -18.29 18.89 -11.84
CA ASN A 91 -17.11 19.10 -12.68
C ASN A 91 -16.99 17.99 -13.72
N ARG A 92 -16.40 18.31 -14.87
CA ARG A 92 -16.10 17.37 -15.95
C ARG A 92 -14.79 17.75 -16.64
N TYR A 93 -13.97 16.75 -16.91
CA TYR A 93 -12.66 16.92 -17.50
C TYR A 93 -12.44 15.97 -18.68
N LYS A 94 -11.72 16.44 -19.70
CA LYS A 94 -11.23 15.65 -20.82
C LYS A 94 -9.76 15.92 -21.03
N TYR A 95 -8.98 14.85 -21.14
CA TYR A 95 -7.53 14.93 -21.28
C TYR A 95 -7.06 14.29 -22.59
N GLY A 96 -5.92 14.77 -23.09
CA GLY A 96 -5.08 14.02 -24.03
C GLY A 96 -4.35 12.85 -23.34
N SER A 97 -3.55 12.11 -24.11
CA SER A 97 -2.85 10.92 -23.60
C SER A 97 -1.81 11.27 -22.54
N PHE A 98 -1.17 12.42 -22.67
CA PHE A 98 -0.16 12.95 -21.72
C PHE A 98 -0.79 13.85 -20.66
N GLY A 99 -2.11 14.01 -20.64
CA GLY A 99 -2.80 14.83 -19.65
C GLY A 99 -3.08 16.25 -20.10
N GLU A 100 -2.87 16.57 -21.38
CA GLU A 100 -3.23 17.84 -22.01
C GLU A 100 -4.70 18.17 -21.70
N ASN A 101 -4.99 19.38 -21.24
CA ASN A 101 -6.37 19.73 -20.89
C ASN A 101 -7.17 20.11 -22.14
N PHE A 102 -7.94 19.16 -22.70
CA PHE A 102 -8.80 19.44 -23.84
C PHE A 102 -10.09 20.16 -23.46
N SER A 103 -10.63 19.89 -22.27
CA SER A 103 -11.83 20.55 -21.78
C SER A 103 -11.98 20.39 -20.27
N SER A 104 -12.29 21.49 -19.59
CA SER A 104 -12.61 21.53 -18.17
C SER A 104 -13.88 22.35 -17.94
N GLN A 105 -14.87 21.74 -17.30
CA GLN A 105 -16.06 22.41 -16.80
C GLN A 105 -16.07 22.28 -15.29
N GLU A 106 -16.04 23.38 -14.55
CA GLU A 106 -15.99 23.36 -13.09
C GLU A 106 -17.08 24.22 -12.48
N SER A 107 -17.99 23.59 -11.73
CA SER A 107 -18.90 24.31 -10.83
C SER A 107 -18.26 24.57 -9.46
N TYR A 108 -17.31 23.71 -9.07
CA TYR A 108 -16.56 23.81 -7.82
C TYR A 108 -15.06 23.75 -8.11
N SER A 109 -14.26 24.52 -7.38
CA SER A 109 -12.80 24.51 -7.51
C SER A 109 -12.24 23.14 -7.13
N ASN A 110 -11.43 22.57 -8.02
CA ASN A 110 -10.76 21.29 -7.83
C ASN A 110 -9.37 21.27 -8.48
N ASP A 111 -8.35 21.15 -7.63
CA ASP A 111 -6.97 21.05 -8.07
C ASP A 111 -6.59 19.62 -8.47
N PHE A 112 -7.35 18.60 -8.08
CA PHE A 112 -6.97 17.20 -8.28
C PHE A 112 -7.60 16.60 -9.53
N ARG A 113 -6.78 16.36 -10.56
CA ARG A 113 -7.25 16.13 -11.94
C ARG A 113 -6.61 14.91 -12.59
N TYR A 114 -5.72 15.11 -13.57
CA TYR A 114 -5.01 14.04 -14.27
C TYR A 114 -4.22 13.19 -13.26
N THR A 115 -4.31 11.87 -13.42
CA THR A 115 -3.78 10.85 -12.48
C THR A 115 -4.13 11.06 -10.99
N GLY A 116 -5.15 11.87 -10.69
CA GLY A 116 -5.54 12.18 -9.31
C GLY A 116 -4.57 13.13 -8.59
N GLU A 117 -3.66 13.78 -9.30
CA GLU A 117 -2.61 14.63 -8.74
C GLU A 117 -2.95 16.12 -8.84
N GLN A 118 -2.27 16.94 -8.03
CA GLN A 118 -2.52 18.39 -7.98
C GLN A 118 -2.06 19.07 -9.26
N THR A 119 -3.01 19.61 -10.01
CA THR A 119 -2.80 20.47 -11.17
C THR A 119 -2.87 21.93 -10.73
N GLU A 120 -1.83 22.70 -11.03
CA GLU A 120 -1.81 24.12 -10.76
C GLU A 120 -2.69 24.87 -11.74
N SER A 121 -3.73 25.54 -11.22
CA SER A 121 -4.67 26.35 -12.02
C SER A 121 -3.97 27.37 -12.95
N ASP A 122 -2.89 27.97 -12.46
CA ASP A 122 -2.27 29.12 -13.12
C ASP A 122 -1.29 28.70 -14.22
N SER A 123 -0.58 27.58 -14.02
CA SER A 123 0.47 27.11 -14.93
C SER A 123 0.13 25.82 -15.69
N GLY A 124 -0.93 25.10 -15.31
CA GLY A 124 -1.25 23.78 -15.86
C GLY A 124 -0.32 22.64 -15.42
N LEU A 125 0.82 22.97 -14.80
CA LEU A 125 1.77 22.01 -14.25
C LEU A 125 1.14 21.09 -13.21
N ILE A 126 1.54 19.82 -13.23
CA ILE A 126 1.10 18.80 -12.29
C ILE A 126 2.22 18.54 -11.28
N TYR A 127 1.89 18.67 -10.00
CA TYR A 127 2.82 18.41 -8.91
C TYR A 127 2.87 16.91 -8.58
N LEU A 128 3.99 16.27 -8.90
CA LEU A 128 4.26 14.86 -8.64
C LEU A 128 5.36 14.73 -7.59
N ARG A 129 5.29 15.48 -6.50
CA ARG A 129 6.24 15.41 -5.36
C ARG A 129 7.67 15.76 -5.76
N ALA A 130 8.47 14.80 -6.22
CA ALA A 130 9.86 15.02 -6.59
C ALA A 130 10.01 16.02 -7.73
N ARG A 131 9.04 16.05 -8.67
CA ARG A 131 9.10 16.91 -9.85
C ARG A 131 7.74 17.49 -10.23
N TYR A 132 7.80 18.58 -11.00
CA TYR A 132 6.66 19.10 -11.74
C TYR A 132 6.65 18.54 -13.15
N TYR A 133 5.48 18.09 -13.57
CA TYR A 133 5.20 17.56 -14.90
C TYR A 133 4.41 18.59 -15.70
N ASP A 134 4.82 18.79 -16.95
CA ASP A 134 4.12 19.64 -17.90
C ASP A 134 3.36 18.77 -18.90
N PRO A 135 2.02 18.69 -18.80
CA PRO A 135 1.21 17.89 -19.71
C PRO A 135 1.23 18.42 -21.14
N GLU A 136 1.37 19.72 -21.38
CA GLU A 136 1.30 20.32 -22.72
C GLU A 136 2.46 19.89 -23.62
N ILE A 137 3.62 19.61 -23.03
CA ILE A 137 4.82 19.11 -23.72
C ILE A 137 5.16 17.65 -23.37
N GLY A 138 4.32 17.00 -22.57
CA GLY A 138 4.40 15.59 -22.21
C GLY A 138 5.67 15.18 -21.46
N ARG A 139 6.24 16.05 -20.61
CA ARG A 139 7.51 15.78 -19.91
C ARG A 139 7.66 16.51 -18.58
N PHE A 140 8.61 16.05 -17.76
CA PHE A 140 9.02 16.79 -16.57
C PHE A 140 9.76 18.08 -16.93
N ILE A 141 9.58 19.13 -16.14
CA ILE A 141 10.29 20.41 -16.32
C ILE A 141 11.66 20.45 -15.63
N SER A 142 11.99 19.38 -14.91
CA SER A 142 13.24 19.22 -14.17
C SER A 142 13.83 17.84 -14.44
N ARG A 143 15.15 17.78 -14.40
CA ARG A 143 15.91 16.53 -14.59
C ARG A 143 15.62 15.58 -13.43
N ASP A 144 15.43 14.31 -13.76
CA ASP A 144 15.31 13.23 -12.79
C ASP A 144 16.53 13.17 -11.86
N PRO A 145 16.35 13.18 -10.53
CA PRO A 145 17.45 12.86 -9.61
C PRO A 145 17.90 11.40 -9.74
N PHE A 146 17.04 10.50 -10.21
CA PHE A 146 17.37 9.11 -10.45
C PHE A 146 17.99 8.93 -11.84
N SER A 147 19.15 8.24 -11.89
CA SER A 147 19.91 8.06 -13.14
C SER A 147 19.30 7.04 -14.11
N GLY A 148 18.19 6.40 -13.75
CA GLY A 148 17.66 5.26 -14.48
C GLY A 148 18.41 3.96 -14.19
N TYR A 149 17.85 2.86 -14.68
CA TYR A 149 18.47 1.52 -14.64
C TYR A 149 19.12 1.20 -15.98
N MET A 150 20.34 0.67 -15.97
CA MET A 150 21.03 0.26 -17.21
C MET A 150 20.28 -0.85 -17.96
N SER A 151 19.56 -1.70 -17.22
CA SER A 151 18.73 -2.77 -17.78
C SER A 151 17.42 -2.27 -18.42
N VAL A 152 17.06 -1.00 -18.20
CA VAL A 152 15.82 -0.39 -18.71
C VAL A 152 16.17 0.89 -19.47
N PRO A 153 16.52 0.80 -20.76
CA PRO A 153 16.99 1.95 -21.54
C PRO A 153 16.04 3.15 -21.53
N GLU A 154 14.73 2.91 -21.46
CA GLU A 154 13.70 3.96 -21.40
C GLU A 154 13.83 4.87 -20.17
N SER A 155 14.32 4.32 -19.05
CA SER A 155 14.52 5.05 -17.79
C SER A 155 15.72 6.00 -17.83
N GLN A 156 16.55 5.96 -18.89
CA GLN A 156 17.70 6.84 -19.06
C GLN A 156 17.30 8.25 -19.52
N ASN A 157 16.07 8.44 -20.00
CA ASN A 157 15.57 9.76 -20.34
C ASN A 157 15.08 10.48 -19.07
N MET A 158 15.90 11.39 -18.57
CA MET A 158 15.69 12.08 -17.30
C MET A 158 14.56 13.12 -17.29
N TYR A 159 13.84 13.28 -18.41
CA TYR A 159 12.67 14.15 -18.50
C TYR A 159 11.40 13.39 -18.90
N ALA A 160 11.51 12.11 -19.26
CA ALA A 160 10.37 11.34 -19.76
C ALA A 160 9.35 11.08 -18.65
N TYR A 161 8.08 11.27 -18.97
CA TYR A 161 6.98 10.84 -18.11
C TYR A 161 6.50 9.45 -18.55
N ALA A 162 6.29 8.54 -17.59
CA ALA A 162 5.68 7.24 -17.83
C ALA A 162 6.33 6.43 -18.97
N HIS A 163 7.66 6.54 -19.15
CA HIS A 163 8.41 5.94 -20.27
C HIS A 163 7.84 6.29 -21.67
N ASN A 164 7.27 7.48 -21.83
CA ASN A 164 6.55 7.91 -23.04
C ASN A 164 5.33 7.03 -23.39
N ASN A 165 4.80 6.26 -22.44
CA ASN A 165 3.58 5.47 -22.62
C ASN A 165 2.59 5.70 -21.45
N PRO A 166 2.03 6.93 -21.32
CA PRO A 166 1.14 7.33 -20.22
C PRO A 166 -0.25 6.64 -20.26
N LEU A 167 -0.60 6.00 -21.38
CA LEU A 167 -1.82 5.19 -21.48
C LEU A 167 -1.70 3.90 -20.66
N LYS A 168 -0.49 3.33 -20.60
CA LYS A 168 -0.19 2.11 -19.85
C LYS A 168 0.33 2.45 -18.45
N PHE A 169 1.26 3.39 -18.37
CA PHE A 169 2.06 3.67 -17.18
C PHE A 169 1.71 5.02 -16.54
N VAL A 170 2.05 5.17 -15.26
CA VAL A 170 1.96 6.43 -14.49
C VAL A 170 3.23 6.56 -13.67
N ASP A 171 3.67 7.78 -13.38
CA ASP A 171 4.73 8.07 -12.41
C ASP A 171 4.15 8.93 -11.28
N PRO A 172 3.59 8.32 -10.22
CA PRO A 172 2.96 9.07 -9.13
C PRO A 172 3.97 9.78 -8.22
N SER A 173 5.19 9.26 -8.08
CA SER A 173 6.21 9.85 -7.21
C SER A 173 7.00 10.97 -7.88
N GLY A 174 6.92 11.06 -9.21
CA GLY A 174 7.77 11.91 -10.02
C GLY A 174 9.22 11.43 -10.02
N GLU A 175 9.52 10.17 -9.72
CA GLU A 175 10.89 9.61 -9.72
C GLU A 175 10.99 8.33 -10.55
N CYS A 176 9.91 7.55 -10.60
CA CYS A 176 9.91 6.28 -11.29
C CYS A 176 8.50 5.83 -11.63
N VAL A 177 8.39 5.12 -12.75
CA VAL A 177 7.13 4.53 -13.21
C VAL A 177 6.59 3.51 -12.19
N GLU A 178 5.30 3.61 -11.88
CA GLU A 178 4.57 2.76 -10.93
C GLU A 178 4.82 1.27 -11.17
N THR A 179 4.68 0.78 -12.39
CA THR A 179 4.90 -0.65 -12.70
C THR A 179 6.33 -1.11 -12.41
N LEU A 180 7.34 -0.25 -12.62
CA LEU A 180 8.71 -0.60 -12.23
C LEU A 180 8.85 -0.65 -10.70
N TRP A 181 8.23 0.30 -10.00
CA TRP A 181 8.20 0.32 -8.54
C TRP A 181 7.50 -0.92 -7.98
N ASP A 182 6.37 -1.34 -8.55
CA ASP A 182 5.63 -2.53 -8.12
C ASP A 182 6.48 -3.80 -8.30
N VAL A 183 7.14 -3.94 -9.45
CA VAL A 183 8.05 -5.07 -9.71
C VAL A 183 9.22 -5.08 -8.72
N LEU A 184 9.79 -3.92 -8.39
CA LEU A 184 10.89 -3.83 -7.43
C LEU A 184 10.47 -4.19 -6.00
N ASN A 185 9.27 -3.79 -5.56
CA ASN A 185 8.77 -4.19 -4.25
C ASN A 185 8.50 -5.69 -4.17
N VAL A 186 7.95 -6.31 -5.23
CA VAL A 186 7.81 -7.78 -5.32
C VAL A 186 9.17 -8.49 -5.15
N ILE A 187 10.22 -8.01 -5.83
CA ILE A 187 11.57 -8.57 -5.70
C ILE A 187 12.12 -8.36 -4.28
N TYR A 188 11.92 -7.17 -3.72
CA TYR A 188 12.35 -6.84 -2.36
C TYR A 188 11.70 -7.75 -1.30
N ASP A 189 10.39 -8.00 -1.43
CA ASP A 189 9.66 -8.86 -0.50
C ASP A 189 10.08 -10.32 -0.60
N LEU A 190 10.34 -10.82 -1.81
CA LEU A 190 10.96 -12.13 -2.00
C LEU A 190 12.34 -12.21 -1.31
N GLY A 191 13.14 -11.15 -1.40
CA GLY A 191 14.42 -11.03 -0.69
C GLY A 191 14.26 -11.01 0.83
N LYS A 192 13.28 -10.28 1.36
CA LYS A 192 12.94 -10.21 2.79
C LYS A 192 12.48 -11.56 3.33
N ILE A 193 11.66 -12.30 2.57
CA ILE A 193 11.26 -13.67 2.88
C ILE A 193 12.50 -14.58 2.94
N SER A 194 13.33 -14.56 1.90
CA SER A 194 14.55 -15.38 1.82
C SER A 194 15.51 -15.10 2.97
N ASN A 195 15.81 -13.83 3.25
CA ASN A 195 16.66 -13.43 4.37
C ASN A 195 16.04 -13.78 5.73
N GLY A 196 14.71 -13.69 5.86
CA GLY A 196 13.98 -14.15 7.04
C GLY A 196 14.18 -15.65 7.31
N TYR A 197 14.17 -16.49 6.26
CA TYR A 197 14.49 -17.92 6.38
C TYR A 197 15.95 -18.17 6.78
N ILE A 198 16.90 -17.44 6.17
CA ILE A 198 18.33 -17.57 6.45
C ILE A 198 18.68 -17.13 7.88
N SER A 199 18.04 -16.05 8.35
CA SER A 199 18.29 -15.45 9.68
C SER A 199 17.46 -16.05 10.81
N GLY A 200 16.50 -16.95 10.50
CA GLY A 200 15.55 -17.49 11.47
C GLY A 200 14.53 -16.47 11.99
N ASN A 201 14.40 -15.31 11.34
CA ASN A 201 13.46 -14.26 11.72
C ASN A 201 12.08 -14.52 11.11
N GLN A 202 11.25 -15.25 11.84
CA GLN A 202 9.92 -15.67 11.37
C GLN A 202 8.93 -14.51 11.22
N TYR A 203 9.12 -13.42 11.95
CA TYR A 203 8.34 -12.19 11.76
C TYR A 203 8.63 -11.57 10.38
N ALA A 204 9.90 -11.55 9.95
CA ALA A 204 10.29 -11.05 8.64
C ALA A 204 9.72 -11.93 7.50
N VAL A 205 9.70 -13.25 7.67
CA VAL A 205 9.08 -14.19 6.72
C VAL A 205 7.58 -13.93 6.59
N SER A 206 6.87 -13.87 7.71
CA SER A 206 5.41 -13.65 7.74
C SER A 206 5.03 -12.30 7.13
N ALA A 207 5.72 -11.23 7.51
CA ALA A 207 5.50 -9.89 6.96
C ALA A 207 5.86 -9.83 5.47
N GLY A 208 6.93 -10.51 5.04
CA GLY A 208 7.31 -10.57 3.63
C GLY A 208 6.23 -11.25 2.76
N TYR A 209 5.59 -12.32 3.23
CA TYR A 209 4.50 -12.96 2.47
C TYR A 209 3.22 -12.12 2.41
N THR A 210 2.96 -11.24 3.40
CA THR A 210 1.80 -10.34 3.35
C THR A 210 2.06 -9.20 2.39
N ASP A 211 3.26 -8.62 2.44
CA ASP A 211 3.67 -7.54 1.55
C ASP A 211 3.70 -8.04 0.08
N LEU A 212 4.31 -9.21 -0.16
CA LEU A 212 4.38 -9.83 -1.49
C LEU A 212 3.00 -10.08 -2.12
N GLY A 213 2.04 -10.55 -1.33
CA GLY A 213 0.68 -10.81 -1.82
C GLY A 213 -0.06 -9.53 -2.22
N ALA A 214 0.18 -8.44 -1.49
CA ALA A 214 -0.39 -7.14 -1.81
C ALA A 214 0.29 -6.48 -3.01
N ASP A 215 1.62 -6.63 -3.14
CA ASP A 215 2.37 -6.03 -4.24
C ASP A 215 2.14 -6.78 -5.56
N LEU A 216 1.96 -8.11 -5.53
CA LEU A 216 1.48 -8.88 -6.69
C LEU A 216 0.06 -8.47 -7.11
N PHE A 217 -0.77 -8.06 -6.15
CA PHE A 217 -2.12 -7.58 -6.42
C PHE A 217 -2.11 -6.15 -6.98
N ALA A 218 -1.26 -5.27 -6.45
CA ALA A 218 -0.99 -3.94 -6.98
C ALA A 218 -0.50 -4.01 -8.43
N LEU A 219 0.45 -4.91 -8.73
CA LEU A 219 0.92 -5.15 -10.09
C LEU A 219 -0.19 -5.57 -11.06
N ALA A 220 -1.26 -6.21 -10.57
CA ALA A 220 -2.40 -6.64 -11.37
C ALA A 220 -3.48 -5.55 -11.54
N ILE A 221 -3.44 -4.46 -10.74
CA ILE A 221 -4.40 -3.35 -10.80
C ILE A 221 -3.66 -2.05 -11.17
N PRO A 222 -3.77 -1.59 -12.43
CA PRO A 222 -3.15 -0.34 -12.85
C PRO A 222 -3.61 0.86 -12.01
N GLY A 223 -2.68 1.64 -11.46
CA GLY A 223 -2.97 2.80 -10.60
C GLY A 223 -3.10 2.46 -9.11
N LEU A 224 -2.84 1.21 -8.72
CA LEU A 224 -2.69 0.83 -7.31
C LEU A 224 -1.21 0.79 -6.94
N PRO A 225 -0.71 1.71 -6.08
CA PRO A 225 0.70 1.70 -5.71
C PRO A 225 1.03 0.49 -4.82
N ALA A 226 2.18 -0.16 -5.08
CA ALA A 226 2.76 -1.13 -4.16
C ALA A 226 3.01 -0.54 -2.75
N GLY A 227 2.98 -1.41 -1.73
CA GLY A 227 3.09 -1.03 -0.33
C GLY A 227 1.79 -0.61 0.34
N ILE A 228 0.63 -0.88 -0.29
CA ILE A 228 -0.70 -0.61 0.28
C ILE A 228 -0.93 -1.29 1.64
N THR A 229 -0.21 -2.36 1.96
CA THR A 229 -0.22 -3.01 3.31
C THR A 229 0.37 -2.14 4.42
N LYS A 230 1.13 -1.09 4.09
CA LYS A 230 1.63 -0.10 5.06
C LYS A 230 0.54 0.88 5.52
N LEU A 231 -0.63 0.84 4.89
CA LEU A 231 -1.84 1.53 5.37
C LEU A 231 -2.46 0.76 6.54
N ARG A 232 -2.34 1.33 7.74
CA ARG A 232 -3.13 0.91 8.90
C ARG A 232 -4.62 1.16 8.62
N GLY A 233 -5.35 0.16 8.09
CA GLY A 233 -6.81 0.20 8.06
C GLY A 233 -7.55 -0.48 6.90
N ILE A 234 -6.89 -0.96 5.84
CA ILE A 234 -7.60 -1.61 4.72
C ILE A 234 -7.70 -3.13 4.97
N ASN A 235 -8.51 -3.52 5.96
CA ASN A 235 -8.83 -4.93 6.25
C ASN A 235 -9.77 -5.57 5.19
N GLY A 236 -10.16 -4.84 4.14
CA GLY A 236 -11.24 -5.24 3.22
C GLY A 236 -10.83 -5.83 1.87
N PHE A 237 -9.55 -5.74 1.45
CA PHE A 237 -9.18 -6.04 0.06
C PHE A 237 -8.43 -7.36 -0.15
N THR A 238 -7.95 -8.01 0.93
CA THR A 238 -7.29 -9.32 0.86
C THR A 238 -8.23 -10.42 1.32
N LYS A 239 -9.16 -10.87 0.47
CA LYS A 239 -9.82 -12.19 0.67
C LYS A 239 -8.87 -13.32 0.29
N SER A 240 -7.84 -13.48 1.10
CA SER A 240 -7.21 -14.76 1.45
C SER A 240 -6.79 -14.57 2.89
N VAL A 241 -7.68 -14.99 3.79
CA VAL A 241 -7.51 -14.81 5.22
C VAL A 241 -6.29 -15.64 5.59
N LYS A 242 -5.21 -14.95 5.98
CA LYS A 242 -4.19 -15.55 6.83
C LYS A 242 -4.69 -15.36 8.26
N PRO A 243 -4.51 -16.34 9.14
CA PRO A 243 -5.13 -16.29 10.45
C PRO A 243 -4.66 -15.05 11.22
N SER A 244 -5.57 -14.40 11.92
CA SER A 244 -5.25 -13.15 12.63
C SER A 244 -4.20 -13.40 13.72
N LEU A 245 -3.54 -12.33 14.20
CA LEU A 245 -2.62 -12.44 15.34
C LEU A 245 -3.33 -12.99 16.60
N SER A 246 -4.64 -12.72 16.75
CA SER A 246 -5.48 -13.29 17.80
C SER A 246 -5.61 -14.80 17.68
N ASP A 247 -5.79 -15.32 16.47
CA ASP A 247 -5.96 -16.77 16.24
C ASP A 247 -4.67 -17.53 16.46
N HIS A 248 -3.54 -16.94 16.06
CA HIS A 248 -2.21 -17.44 16.39
C HIS A 248 -1.98 -17.50 17.91
N LYS A 249 -2.34 -16.44 18.64
CA LYS A 249 -2.22 -16.42 20.11
C LYS A 249 -3.14 -17.46 20.76
N LYS A 250 -4.36 -17.64 20.25
CA LYS A 250 -5.33 -18.62 20.74
C LYS A 250 -4.85 -20.06 20.49
N ALA A 251 -4.32 -20.34 19.31
CA ALA A 251 -3.72 -21.64 18.97
C ALA A 251 -2.48 -21.92 19.81
N LEU A 252 -1.58 -20.95 19.98
CA LEU A 252 -0.40 -21.06 20.84
C LEU A 252 -0.77 -21.34 22.30
N LYS A 253 -1.81 -20.69 22.82
CA LYS A 253 -2.29 -20.94 24.21
C LYS A 253 -2.79 -22.38 24.38
N LYS A 254 -3.49 -22.93 23.38
CA LYS A 254 -3.92 -24.34 23.39
C LYS A 254 -2.71 -25.28 23.36
N VAL A 255 -1.73 -25.00 22.48
CA VAL A 255 -0.48 -25.79 22.44
C VAL A 255 0.25 -25.73 23.77
N GLN A 256 0.36 -24.56 24.40
CA GLN A 256 0.99 -24.41 25.72
C GLN A 256 0.27 -25.15 26.83
N GLN A 257 -1.05 -25.37 26.72
CA GLN A 257 -1.78 -26.23 27.66
C GLN A 257 -1.42 -27.71 27.48
N GLU A 258 -1.13 -28.14 26.26
CA GLU A 258 -0.75 -29.52 25.94
C GLU A 258 0.71 -29.84 26.28
N VAL A 259 1.65 -28.95 25.90
CA VAL A 259 3.08 -29.16 26.15
C VAL A 259 3.55 -28.58 27.47
N GLY A 260 2.86 -27.62 28.08
CA GLY A 260 3.33 -26.95 29.30
C GLY A 260 4.67 -26.22 29.09
N ALA A 261 5.48 -26.11 30.15
CA ALA A 261 6.76 -25.42 30.10
C ALA A 261 7.76 -26.12 29.16
N LEU A 262 8.36 -25.34 28.27
CA LEU A 262 9.32 -25.84 27.30
C LEU A 262 10.76 -25.71 27.80
N PRO A 263 11.65 -26.67 27.48
CA PRO A 263 13.07 -26.54 27.75
C PRO A 263 13.65 -25.35 26.97
N LYS A 264 14.55 -24.59 27.59
CA LYS A 264 15.26 -23.48 26.93
C LYS A 264 16.28 -24.06 25.94
N GLY A 265 15.92 -24.12 24.67
CA GLY A 265 16.78 -24.61 23.58
C GLY A 265 17.32 -23.48 22.70
N LYS A 266 18.50 -23.69 22.10
CA LYS A 266 19.00 -22.85 21.00
C LYS A 266 18.20 -23.15 19.72
N LEU A 267 17.83 -22.12 18.96
CA LEU A 267 17.13 -22.22 17.66
C LEU A 267 17.88 -23.19 16.73
N GLY A 268 17.20 -24.22 16.24
CA GLY A 268 17.82 -25.25 15.39
C GLY A 268 17.68 -24.98 13.88
N LYS A 269 18.46 -25.71 13.08
CA LYS A 269 18.41 -25.71 11.59
C LYS A 269 17.07 -26.28 11.07
N PHE A 270 16.74 -26.04 9.80
CA PHE A 270 15.50 -26.49 9.14
C PHE A 270 15.08 -27.93 9.54
N GLY A 271 13.86 -28.08 10.07
CA GLY A 271 13.35 -29.34 10.67
C GLY A 271 13.42 -29.42 12.20
N SER A 272 13.96 -28.40 12.88
CA SER A 272 14.02 -28.29 14.35
C SER A 272 12.76 -27.65 14.96
N PRO A 273 12.49 -27.86 16.27
CA PRO A 273 11.48 -27.09 17.00
C PRO A 273 11.68 -25.59 16.87
N GLN A 274 10.56 -24.88 16.71
CA GLN A 274 10.48 -23.42 16.77
C GLN A 274 10.59 -22.93 18.21
N ALA A 275 10.10 -23.72 19.16
CA ALA A 275 10.37 -23.58 20.58
C ALA A 275 10.49 -24.97 21.24
N GLY A 276 11.47 -25.13 22.13
CA GLY A 276 11.76 -26.40 22.80
C GLY A 276 12.91 -27.19 22.16
N ASP A 277 12.88 -28.51 22.28
CA ASP A 277 13.91 -29.43 21.78
C ASP A 277 13.32 -30.69 21.13
N ARG A 278 14.20 -31.64 20.77
CA ARG A 278 13.82 -32.87 20.07
C ARG A 278 12.93 -33.81 20.89
N LYS A 279 12.86 -33.62 22.21
CA LYS A 279 11.98 -34.37 23.12
C LYS A 279 10.68 -33.62 23.37
N LYS A 280 10.69 -32.29 23.42
CA LYS A 280 9.51 -31.51 23.78
C LYS A 280 9.53 -30.13 23.13
N GLY A 281 8.54 -29.84 22.30
CA GLY A 281 8.50 -28.59 21.55
C GLY A 281 7.28 -28.44 20.64
N TYR A 282 7.24 -27.32 19.91
CA TYR A 282 6.27 -27.08 18.86
C TYR A 282 6.89 -26.39 17.65
N ARG A 283 6.18 -26.44 16.51
CA ARG A 283 6.52 -25.73 15.27
C ARG A 283 5.25 -25.39 14.47
N LEU A 284 5.33 -24.30 13.72
CA LEU A 284 4.32 -23.88 12.75
C LEU A 284 4.56 -24.59 11.42
N ASP A 285 3.53 -25.23 10.88
CA ASP A 285 3.58 -25.93 9.60
C ASP A 285 2.49 -25.40 8.63
N PRO A 286 2.81 -25.32 7.32
CA PRO A 286 1.82 -24.98 6.30
C PRO A 286 0.84 -26.15 6.06
N PRO A 287 -0.27 -25.92 5.34
CA PRO A 287 -1.18 -27.00 4.94
C PRO A 287 -0.44 -28.11 4.19
N HIS A 288 -0.70 -29.37 4.53
CA HIS A 288 -0.09 -30.52 3.87
C HIS A 288 -0.91 -30.97 2.64
N ASN A 289 -0.25 -31.11 1.50
CA ASN A 289 -0.86 -31.66 0.29
C ASN A 289 -1.25 -33.13 0.53
N GLY A 290 -2.55 -33.41 0.66
CA GLY A 290 -3.09 -34.75 0.94
C GLY A 290 -3.64 -34.96 2.36
N ALA A 291 -3.65 -33.94 3.21
CA ALA A 291 -4.27 -34.02 4.54
C ALA A 291 -5.79 -34.27 4.42
N ALA A 292 -6.35 -35.08 5.34
CA ALA A 292 -7.78 -35.36 5.36
C ALA A 292 -8.58 -34.06 5.46
N LYS A 293 -9.62 -33.91 4.63
CA LYS A 293 -10.45 -32.70 4.56
C LYS A 293 -11.08 -32.43 5.94
N GLY A 294 -10.75 -31.27 6.52
CA GLY A 294 -11.23 -30.87 7.87
C GLY A 294 -10.28 -31.23 9.02
N SER A 295 -9.16 -31.91 8.76
CA SER A 295 -8.10 -32.09 9.75
C SER A 295 -7.35 -30.78 10.03
N ALA A 296 -6.75 -30.63 11.21
CA ALA A 296 -5.90 -29.49 11.52
C ALA A 296 -4.78 -29.31 10.48
N GLU A 297 -4.25 -30.41 9.97
CA GLU A 297 -3.18 -30.45 8.96
C GLU A 297 -3.63 -30.01 7.55
N SER A 298 -4.94 -29.89 7.30
CA SER A 298 -5.49 -29.35 6.05
C SER A 298 -5.49 -27.81 6.00
N LYS A 299 -5.08 -27.15 7.08
CA LYS A 299 -4.96 -25.70 7.22
C LYS A 299 -3.58 -25.31 7.78
N TYR A 300 -3.31 -24.02 7.96
CA TYR A 300 -2.17 -23.58 8.78
C TYR A 300 -2.34 -24.10 10.21
N HIS A 301 -1.32 -24.74 10.76
CA HIS A 301 -1.44 -25.42 12.05
C HIS A 301 -0.13 -25.41 12.83
N ILE A 302 -0.25 -25.60 14.15
CA ILE A 302 0.90 -25.76 15.05
C ILE A 302 1.00 -27.23 15.44
N ASN A 303 2.08 -27.88 15.00
CA ASN A 303 2.44 -29.22 15.43
C ASN A 303 3.22 -29.16 16.74
N TRP A 304 2.85 -30.03 17.68
CA TRP A 304 3.48 -30.10 19.00
C TRP A 304 3.81 -31.54 19.39
N TRP A 305 4.80 -31.70 20.25
CA TRP A 305 5.20 -32.99 20.80
C TRP A 305 5.71 -32.89 22.23
N ASP A 306 5.41 -33.92 23.01
CA ASP A 306 6.00 -34.21 24.31
C ASP A 306 6.36 -35.70 24.41
N TYR A 307 7.63 -35.98 24.16
CA TYR A 307 8.25 -37.29 24.19
C TYR A 307 9.13 -37.49 25.43
N THR A 308 8.90 -36.70 26.50
CA THR A 308 9.63 -36.86 27.77
C THR A 308 9.39 -38.22 28.42
N ASN A 309 8.18 -38.75 28.27
CA ASN A 309 7.76 -40.03 28.87
C ASN A 309 7.80 -41.22 27.90
N GLY A 310 8.37 -41.07 26.70
CA GLY A 310 8.49 -42.15 25.72
C GLY A 310 8.46 -41.69 24.27
N LYS A 311 8.47 -42.63 23.33
CA LYS A 311 8.44 -42.34 21.87
C LYS A 311 6.99 -42.14 21.39
N ARG A 312 6.81 -41.55 20.19
CA ARG A 312 5.49 -41.43 19.54
C ARG A 312 4.78 -42.79 19.52
N GLY A 313 3.59 -42.86 20.12
CA GLY A 313 2.80 -44.09 20.23
C GLY A 313 3.22 -45.07 21.34
N LYS A 314 4.27 -44.77 22.11
CA LYS A 314 4.72 -45.54 23.28
C LYS A 314 5.14 -44.59 24.40
N GLY A 315 4.16 -43.97 25.06
CA GLY A 315 4.34 -43.03 26.19
C GLY A 315 4.55 -41.57 25.79
N GLY A 316 4.95 -41.28 24.55
CA GLY A 316 5.07 -39.92 24.01
C GLY A 316 3.79 -39.43 23.35
N ARG A 317 3.47 -38.13 23.52
CA ARG A 317 2.30 -37.45 22.98
C ARG A 317 2.69 -36.47 21.86
N SER A 318 1.82 -36.30 20.89
CA SER A 318 1.96 -35.28 19.85
C SER A 318 0.62 -34.98 19.21
N GLY A 319 0.46 -33.79 18.65
CA GLY A 319 -0.77 -33.40 17.97
C GLY A 319 -0.59 -32.14 17.12
N ALA A 320 -1.68 -31.76 16.46
CA ALA A 320 -1.77 -30.59 15.61
C ALA A 320 -2.93 -29.70 16.10
N VAL A 321 -2.70 -28.38 16.18
CA VAL A 321 -3.73 -27.40 16.49
C VAL A 321 -3.92 -26.50 15.28
N SER A 322 -5.12 -26.50 14.69
CA SER A 322 -5.49 -25.61 13.59
C SER A 322 -5.40 -24.16 14.03
N ILE A 323 -4.86 -23.32 13.16
CA ILE A 323 -4.95 -21.87 13.28
C ILE A 323 -6.12 -21.46 12.40
N ASP A 324 -7.30 -21.42 13.01
CA ASP A 324 -8.54 -21.09 12.31
C ASP A 324 -8.58 -19.58 12.00
N ASP A 325 -9.15 -19.26 10.84
CA ASP A 325 -9.49 -17.89 10.40
C ASP A 325 -10.82 -17.41 11.00
#